data_AF-A0A8X8IAR8-F1
#
_entry.id   AF-A0A8X8IAR8-F1
#
_cell.length_a   1.000
_cell.length_b   1.000
_cell.length_c   1.000
_cell.angle_alpha   90.00
_cell.angle_beta   90.00
_cell.angle_gamma   90.00
#
_symmetry.space_group_name_H-M   'P 1'
#
loop_
_entity.id
_entity.type
_entity.pdbx_description
1 polymer ?
#
loop_
_entity_poly.entity_id
_entity_poly.type
_entity_poly.pdbx_seq_one_letter_code
_entity_poly.pdbx_strand_id
1 'polypeptide(L)'
;MGRTWLMAILVLCILLFMAGLDSRLSSPAHPPSLERNMEQGFQAANQTNNKAQAKIVKHVLTYAQTVRDDDPFIEAEPGVWVKQSNVEGIVVDGQRYYYSMIPHMSYDPLARGEVSMEDIDILYDEQGEFPVMIYTVKSR
;
A
#
# COMPACT_ATOMS: atom_id res chain seq x y z
N MET A 1 6.98 -61.67 43.50
CA MET A 1 5.67 -61.27 42.91
C MET A 1 5.47 -59.79 43.18
N GLY A 2 5.23 -58.94 42.17
CA GLY A 2 4.69 -57.59 42.43
C GLY A 2 5.15 -56.40 41.57
N ARG A 3 6.15 -56.51 40.68
CA ARG A 3 6.65 -55.33 39.92
C ARG A 3 6.51 -55.40 38.39
N THR A 4 6.23 -56.56 37.82
CA THR A 4 6.07 -56.73 36.36
C THR A 4 4.64 -56.50 35.87
N TRP A 5 3.64 -56.58 36.75
CA TRP A 5 2.23 -56.38 36.40
C TRP A 5 1.83 -54.90 36.23
N LEU A 6 2.49 -53.98 36.92
CA LEU A 6 2.20 -52.53 36.85
C LEU A 6 2.63 -51.89 35.53
N MET A 7 3.69 -52.39 34.90
CA MET A 7 4.16 -51.87 33.61
C MET A 7 3.26 -52.29 32.44
N ALA A 8 2.64 -53.47 32.50
CA ALA A 8 1.73 -53.93 31.45
C ALA A 8 0.42 -53.12 31.39
N ILE A 9 -0.08 -52.66 32.55
CA ILE A 9 -1.29 -51.83 32.64
C ILE A 9 -1.02 -50.40 32.14
N LEU A 10 0.16 -49.84 32.42
CA LEU A 10 0.52 -48.49 31.98
C LEU A 10 0.64 -48.39 30.45
N VAL A 11 1.21 -49.40 29.80
CA VAL A 11 1.34 -49.44 28.33
C VAL A 11 -0.02 -49.67 27.64
N LEU A 12 -0.92 -50.44 28.26
CA LEU A 12 -2.28 -50.63 27.74
C LEU A 12 -3.13 -49.34 27.84
N CYS A 13 -2.95 -48.54 28.89
CA CYS A 13 -3.62 -47.23 29.01
C CYS A 13 -3.15 -46.21 27.97
N ILE A 14 -1.85 -46.19 27.61
CA ILE A 14 -1.32 -45.28 26.58
C ILE A 14 -1.82 -45.66 25.18
N LEU A 15 -1.98 -46.96 24.90
CA LEU A 15 -2.53 -47.43 23.61
C LEU A 15 -4.05 -47.21 23.50
N LEU A 16 -4.79 -47.29 24.60
CA LEU A 16 -6.22 -46.93 24.61
C LEU A 16 -6.47 -45.43 24.50
N PHE A 17 -5.53 -44.58 24.95
CA PHE A 17 -5.63 -43.13 24.80
C PHE A 17 -5.39 -42.65 23.34
N MET A 18 -4.64 -43.42 22.54
CA MET A 18 -4.42 -43.13 21.12
C MET A 18 -5.57 -43.63 20.22
N ALA A 19 -6.48 -44.46 20.73
CA ALA A 19 -7.62 -44.99 19.97
C ALA A 19 -8.95 -44.26 20.27
N GLY A 20 -8.94 -43.24 21.13
CA GLY A 20 -10.16 -42.71 21.75
C GLY A 20 -10.23 -41.20 21.86
N LEU A 21 -10.01 -40.47 20.76
CA LEU A 21 -10.39 -39.05 20.65
C LEU A 21 -10.89 -38.73 19.23
N ASP A 22 -11.76 -39.58 18.70
CA ASP A 22 -12.66 -39.21 17.60
C ASP A 22 -13.87 -38.48 18.19
N SER A 23 -13.63 -37.33 18.80
CA SER A 23 -14.69 -36.35 19.08
C SER A 23 -14.78 -35.40 17.91
N ARG A 24 -15.25 -35.93 16.77
CA ARG A 24 -15.89 -35.13 15.74
C ARG A 24 -17.19 -34.57 16.33
N LEU A 25 -17.05 -33.51 17.12
CA LEU A 25 -18.08 -32.47 17.13
C LEU A 25 -18.01 -31.84 15.75
N SER A 26 -18.72 -32.46 14.80
CA SER A 26 -19.14 -31.81 13.57
C SER A 26 -19.94 -30.60 14.01
N SER A 27 -19.28 -29.44 14.11
CA SER A 27 -19.99 -28.18 13.98
C SER A 27 -20.87 -28.27 12.75
N PRO A 28 -22.11 -27.76 12.78
CA PRO A 28 -22.85 -27.58 11.54
C PRO A 28 -21.94 -26.80 10.60
N ALA A 29 -21.69 -27.35 9.40
CA ALA A 29 -20.89 -26.71 8.39
C ALA A 29 -21.48 -25.32 8.13
N HIS A 30 -20.90 -24.29 8.73
CA HIS A 30 -21.16 -22.91 8.35
C HIS A 30 -20.74 -22.80 6.89
N PRO A 31 -21.60 -22.32 5.97
CA PRO A 31 -21.30 -22.33 4.54
C PRO A 31 -20.03 -21.51 4.30
N PRO A 32 -18.88 -22.16 4.04
CA PRO A 32 -17.59 -21.48 4.02
C PRO A 32 -17.36 -20.77 2.69
N SER A 33 -18.37 -20.69 1.82
CA SER A 33 -18.28 -20.08 0.51
C SER A 33 -18.50 -18.57 0.57
N LEU A 34 -19.42 -18.08 1.40
CA LEU A 34 -19.82 -16.68 1.34
C LEU A 34 -18.74 -15.76 1.93
N GLU A 35 -18.18 -16.11 3.10
CA GLU A 35 -17.09 -15.38 3.73
C GLU A 35 -15.80 -15.44 2.90
N ARG A 36 -15.39 -16.63 2.41
CA ARG A 36 -14.21 -16.75 1.54
C ARG A 36 -14.35 -15.97 0.24
N ASN A 37 -15.54 -15.94 -0.36
CA ASN A 37 -15.77 -15.16 -1.59
C ASN A 37 -15.67 -13.65 -1.33
N MET A 38 -16.15 -13.17 -0.17
CA MET A 38 -16.03 -11.76 0.23
C MET A 38 -14.57 -11.37 0.50
N GLU A 39 -13.83 -12.19 1.24
CA GLU A 39 -12.41 -11.96 1.50
C GLU A 39 -11.59 -11.94 0.21
N GLN A 40 -11.81 -12.89 -0.70
CA GLN A 40 -11.13 -12.92 -2.00
C GLN A 40 -11.45 -11.69 -2.85
N GLY A 41 -12.70 -11.23 -2.86
CA GLY A 41 -13.11 -10.02 -3.56
C GLY A 41 -12.42 -8.75 -3.02
N PHE A 42 -12.37 -8.59 -1.70
CA PHE A 42 -11.69 -7.46 -1.06
C PHE A 42 -10.18 -7.44 -1.35
N GLN A 43 -9.53 -8.61 -1.29
CA GLN A 43 -8.09 -8.72 -1.59
C GLN A 43 -7.78 -8.39 -3.05
N ALA A 44 -8.57 -8.88 -3.99
CA ALA A 44 -8.40 -8.57 -5.42
C ALA A 44 -8.60 -7.07 -5.72
N ALA A 45 -9.59 -6.44 -5.08
CA ALA A 45 -9.82 -5.00 -5.19
C ALA A 45 -8.63 -4.19 -4.64
N ASN A 46 -8.12 -4.52 -3.46
CA ASN A 46 -6.95 -3.85 -2.88
C ASN A 46 -5.69 -4.03 -3.73
N GLN A 47 -5.45 -5.23 -4.26
CA GLN A 47 -4.32 -5.47 -5.17
C GLN A 47 -4.42 -4.64 -6.45
N THR A 48 -5.64 -4.53 -7.01
CA THR A 48 -5.87 -3.72 -8.20
C THR A 48 -5.62 -2.24 -7.93
N ASN A 49 -6.12 -1.72 -6.81
CA ASN A 49 -5.90 -0.34 -6.37
C ASN A 49 -4.40 -0.05 -6.16
N ASN A 50 -3.70 -0.94 -5.47
CA ASN A 50 -2.26 -0.81 -5.22
C ASN A 50 -1.47 -0.80 -6.54
N LYS A 51 -1.84 -1.66 -7.49
CA LYS A 51 -1.19 -1.70 -8.81
C LYS A 51 -1.45 -0.45 -9.62
N ALA A 52 -2.67 0.08 -9.59
CA ALA A 52 -3.02 1.34 -10.26
C ALA A 52 -2.25 2.52 -9.66
N GLN A 53 -2.22 2.64 -8.33
CA GLN A 53 -1.45 3.64 -7.62
C GLN A 53 0.05 3.53 -7.94
N ALA A 54 0.63 2.33 -7.92
CA ALA A 54 2.03 2.13 -8.27
C ALA A 54 2.35 2.57 -9.71
N LYS A 55 1.43 2.37 -10.66
CA LYS A 55 1.57 2.86 -12.03
C LYS A 55 1.57 4.39 -12.09
N ILE A 56 0.66 5.05 -11.35
CA ILE A 56 0.58 6.51 -11.25
C ILE A 56 1.87 7.08 -10.64
N VAL A 57 2.29 6.54 -9.48
CA VAL A 57 3.52 6.93 -8.79
C VAL A 57 4.72 6.80 -9.73
N LYS A 58 4.88 5.65 -10.39
CA LYS A 58 5.98 5.45 -11.34
C LYS A 58 5.94 6.47 -12.49
N HIS A 59 4.76 6.80 -13.00
CA HIS A 59 4.63 7.78 -14.08
C HIS A 59 5.02 9.18 -13.61
N VAL A 60 4.49 9.64 -12.47
CA VAL A 60 4.80 10.95 -11.89
C VAL A 60 6.29 11.06 -11.52
N LEU A 61 6.90 10.01 -10.98
CA LEU A 61 8.33 10.00 -10.68
C LEU A 61 9.20 10.27 -11.91
N THR A 62 8.77 9.88 -13.11
CA THR A 62 9.54 10.22 -14.33
C THR A 62 9.61 11.73 -14.56
N TYR A 63 8.60 12.49 -14.18
CA TYR A 63 8.64 13.96 -14.23
C TYR A 63 9.54 14.51 -13.13
N ALA A 64 9.48 13.97 -11.91
CA ALA A 64 10.35 14.46 -10.83
C ALA A 64 11.85 14.20 -11.10
N GLN A 65 12.19 13.03 -11.64
CA GLN A 65 13.57 12.52 -11.66
C GLN A 65 14.30 12.69 -12.99
N THR A 66 13.60 13.01 -14.09
CA THR A 66 14.23 13.08 -15.42
C THR A 66 13.84 14.34 -16.18
N VAL A 67 14.74 14.83 -17.03
CA VAL A 67 14.42 15.86 -18.03
C VAL A 67 13.61 15.20 -19.14
N ARG A 68 12.51 15.84 -19.55
CA ARG A 68 11.61 15.31 -20.57
C ARG A 68 11.30 16.38 -21.60
N ASP A 69 11.15 15.97 -22.85
CA ASP A 69 10.84 16.89 -23.94
C ASP A 69 9.41 17.46 -23.84
N ASP A 70 8.50 16.73 -23.17
CA ASP A 70 7.11 17.13 -22.93
C ASP A 70 6.90 17.87 -21.60
N ASP A 71 7.99 18.20 -20.90
CA ASP A 71 7.96 18.91 -19.62
C ASP A 71 9.01 20.03 -19.63
N PRO A 72 8.75 21.11 -20.38
CA PRO A 72 9.71 22.19 -20.56
C PRO A 72 9.97 22.93 -19.24
N PHE A 73 11.11 23.61 -19.18
CA PHE A 73 11.36 24.57 -18.11
C PHE A 73 10.63 25.88 -18.41
N ILE A 74 9.95 26.43 -17.41
CA ILE A 74 9.28 27.72 -17.44
C ILE A 74 9.88 28.62 -16.36
N GLU A 75 9.83 29.93 -16.59
CA GLU A 75 10.24 30.93 -15.60
C GLU A 75 9.08 31.18 -14.63
N ALA A 76 9.21 30.73 -13.38
CA ALA A 76 8.17 30.88 -12.36
C ALA A 76 8.30 32.19 -11.57
N GLU A 77 9.54 32.67 -11.41
CA GLU A 77 9.91 33.98 -10.88
C GLU A 77 11.09 34.53 -11.69
N PRO A 78 11.40 35.84 -11.65
CA PRO A 78 12.53 36.40 -12.39
C PRO A 78 13.84 35.66 -12.11
N GLY A 79 14.36 34.96 -13.13
CA GLY A 79 15.58 34.15 -13.05
C GLY A 79 15.42 32.74 -12.48
N VAL A 80 14.21 32.33 -12.08
CA VAL A 80 13.93 31.00 -11.51
C VAL A 80 13.22 30.12 -12.53
N TRP A 81 13.96 29.14 -13.05
CA TRP A 81 13.47 28.19 -14.04
C TRP A 81 13.15 26.86 -13.38
N VAL A 82 11.91 26.39 -13.58
CA VAL A 82 11.39 25.15 -13.00
C VAL A 82 10.67 24.34 -14.06
N LYS A 83 10.50 23.04 -13.83
CA LYS A 83 9.72 22.19 -14.74
C LYS A 83 8.27 22.63 -14.72
N GLN A 84 7.63 22.74 -15.88
CA GLN A 84 6.22 23.10 -15.98
C GLN A 84 5.34 22.15 -15.13
N SER A 85 5.64 20.85 -15.14
CA SER A 85 4.95 19.84 -14.35
C SER A 85 5.08 20.03 -12.83
N ASN A 86 6.13 20.69 -12.35
CA ASN A 86 6.25 21.01 -10.92
C ASN A 86 5.28 22.12 -10.52
N VAL A 87 4.99 23.05 -11.43
CA VAL A 87 4.07 24.17 -11.19
C VAL A 87 2.63 23.76 -11.40
N GLU A 88 2.35 23.14 -12.54
CA GLU A 88 1.01 22.83 -13.04
C GLU A 88 0.53 21.44 -12.62
N GLY A 89 1.42 20.54 -12.21
CA GLY A 89 1.08 19.14 -11.92
C GLY A 89 0.88 18.30 -13.18
N ILE A 90 0.80 16.98 -12.99
CA ILE A 90 0.65 15.97 -14.05
C ILE A 90 -0.78 15.43 -14.02
N VAL A 91 -1.45 15.39 -15.17
CA VAL A 91 -2.79 14.79 -15.30
C VAL A 91 -2.65 13.33 -15.73
N VAL A 92 -3.16 12.41 -14.91
CA VAL A 92 -3.25 10.98 -15.22
C VAL A 92 -4.69 10.54 -15.03
N ASP A 93 -5.30 9.97 -16.07
CA ASP A 93 -6.69 9.50 -16.06
C ASP A 93 -7.70 10.56 -15.58
N GLY A 94 -7.44 11.84 -15.87
CA GLY A 94 -8.30 12.98 -15.50
C GLY A 94 -8.06 13.53 -14.08
N GLN A 95 -7.24 12.88 -13.26
CA GLN A 95 -6.83 13.38 -11.95
C GLN A 95 -5.47 14.08 -12.03
N ARG A 96 -5.33 15.21 -11.33
CA ARG A 96 -4.06 15.95 -11.26
C ARG A 96 -3.26 15.52 -10.04
N TYR A 97 -1.98 15.24 -10.27
CA TYR A 97 -1.01 14.87 -9.26
C TYR A 97 0.13 15.87 -9.23
N TYR A 98 0.64 16.15 -8.04
CA TYR A 98 1.79 17.01 -7.82
C TYR A 98 2.90 16.21 -7.17
N TYR A 99 4.13 16.71 -7.31
CA TYR A 99 5.27 16.18 -6.58
C TYR A 99 6.01 17.33 -5.92
N SER A 100 6.53 17.08 -4.72
CA SER A 100 7.37 18.00 -3.98
C SER A 100 8.72 17.35 -3.68
N MET A 101 9.81 18.10 -3.91
CA MET A 101 11.17 17.63 -3.69
C MET A 101 11.73 18.22 -2.39
N ILE A 102 11.39 17.67 -1.23
CA ILE A 102 11.87 18.19 0.06
C ILE A 102 13.28 17.62 0.33
N PRO A 103 14.29 18.37 0.82
CA PRO A 103 14.30 19.79 1.18
C PRO A 103 14.72 20.71 0.01
N HIS A 104 14.80 20.18 -1.22
CA HIS A 104 15.12 20.98 -2.39
C HIS A 104 14.01 21.99 -2.69
N MET A 105 14.36 23.01 -3.48
CA MET A 105 13.37 23.98 -3.93
C MET A 105 12.36 23.28 -4.84
N SER A 106 11.09 23.40 -4.50
CA SER A 106 9.97 22.98 -5.32
C SER A 106 9.02 24.14 -5.50
N TYR A 107 8.28 24.10 -6.59
CA TYR A 107 7.34 25.13 -7.00
C TYR A 107 5.93 24.53 -7.10
N ASP A 108 5.65 23.42 -6.43
CA ASP A 108 4.32 22.84 -6.38
C ASP A 108 3.39 23.64 -5.43
N PRO A 109 2.05 23.47 -5.50
CA PRO A 109 1.10 24.24 -4.69
C PRO A 109 1.38 24.21 -3.18
N LEU A 110 1.89 23.09 -2.65
CA LEU A 110 2.25 22.97 -1.24
C LEU A 110 3.47 23.85 -0.92
N ALA A 111 4.51 23.83 -1.76
CA ALA A 111 5.71 24.66 -1.59
C ALA A 111 5.42 26.16 -1.75
N ARG A 112 4.44 26.52 -2.60
CA ARG A 112 3.95 27.90 -2.77
C ARG A 112 2.98 28.35 -1.66
N GLY A 113 2.57 27.45 -0.76
CA GLY A 113 1.62 27.74 0.31
C GLY A 113 0.17 27.96 -0.16
N GLU A 114 -0.18 27.50 -1.36
CA GLU A 114 -1.54 27.59 -1.91
C GLU A 114 -2.47 26.52 -1.33
N VAL A 115 -1.89 25.38 -0.93
CA VAL A 115 -2.56 24.29 -0.22
C VAL A 115 -1.73 23.90 1.00
N SER A 116 -2.38 23.28 1.98
CA SER A 116 -1.71 22.76 3.18
C SER A 116 -1.71 21.22 3.20
N MET A 117 -0.99 20.63 4.15
CA MET A 117 -0.94 19.16 4.31
C MET A 117 -2.33 18.53 4.58
N GLU A 118 -3.27 19.29 5.17
CA GLU A 118 -4.63 18.81 5.40
C GLU A 118 -5.49 18.80 4.11
N ASP A 119 -5.13 19.59 3.11
CA ASP A 119 -5.84 19.70 1.83
C ASP A 119 -5.45 18.62 0.81
N ILE A 120 -4.47 17.76 1.14
CA ILE A 120 -3.89 16.81 0.20
C ILE A 120 -4.04 15.36 0.64
N ASP A 121 -4.07 14.45 -0.33
CA ASP A 121 -3.90 13.02 -0.14
C ASP A 121 -2.53 12.60 -0.67
N ILE A 122 -1.70 12.02 0.19
CA ILE A 122 -0.35 11.56 -0.16
C ILE A 122 -0.44 10.17 -0.78
N LEU A 123 0.10 10.02 -1.98
CA LEU A 123 0.18 8.75 -2.71
C LEU A 123 1.52 8.05 -2.50
N TYR A 124 2.56 8.81 -2.25
CA TYR A 124 3.93 8.33 -2.12
C TYR A 124 4.75 9.34 -1.33
N ASP A 125 5.57 8.84 -0.42
CA ASP A 125 6.53 9.63 0.35
C ASP A 125 7.81 8.78 0.48
N GLU A 126 8.85 9.17 -0.25
CA GLU A 126 10.16 8.53 -0.18
C GLU A 126 11.11 9.37 0.65
N GLN A 127 11.55 8.81 1.77
CA GLN A 127 12.58 9.37 2.63
C GLN A 127 13.95 8.83 2.14
N GLY A 128 14.44 9.36 1.01
CA GLY A 128 15.67 8.91 0.34
C GLY A 128 16.72 10.01 0.18
N GLU A 129 17.73 9.76 -0.64
CA GLU A 129 18.74 10.78 -1.02
C GLU A 129 18.10 11.95 -1.79
N PHE A 130 17.05 11.65 -2.56
CA PHE A 130 16.22 12.63 -3.26
C PHE A 130 14.79 12.46 -2.78
N PRO A 131 14.40 13.07 -1.65
CA PRO A 131 13.08 12.84 -1.10
C PRO A 131 12.03 13.44 -2.03
N VAL A 132 11.08 12.61 -2.45
CA VAL A 132 9.96 13.00 -3.30
C VAL A 132 8.67 12.58 -2.64
N MET A 133 7.79 13.56 -2.42
CA MET A 133 6.41 13.32 -2.02
C MET A 133 5.50 13.53 -3.22
N ILE A 134 4.61 12.57 -3.49
CA ILE A 134 3.60 12.67 -4.55
C ILE A 134 2.22 12.72 -3.90
N TYR A 135 1.40 13.68 -4.32
CA TYR A 135 0.09 13.91 -3.73
C TYR A 135 -0.93 14.39 -4.76
N THR A 136 -2.20 14.35 -4.36
CA THR A 136 -3.30 15.03 -5.05
C THR A 136 -3.96 16.02 -4.09
N VAL A 137 -4.56 17.08 -4.63
CA VAL A 137 -5.40 17.99 -3.84
C VAL A 137 -6.80 17.38 -3.72
N LYS A 138 -7.37 17.41 -2.51
CA LYS A 138 -8.72 16.92 -2.24
C LYS A 138 -9.74 17.80 -2.97
N SER A 139 -10.76 17.16 -3.55
CA SER A 139 -11.91 17.91 -4.05
C SER A 139 -12.74 18.41 -2.86
N ARG A 140 -13.07 19.69 -2.84
CA ARG A 140 -13.98 20.28 -1.84
C ARG A 140 -15.43 19.90 -2.11
#